data_AF-A0AAJ1JGM0-F1
#
_entry.id   AF-A0AAJ1JGM0-F1
#
_cell.length_a   1.000
_cell.length_b   1.000
_cell.length_c   1.000
_cell.angle_alpha   90.00
_cell.angle_beta   90.00
_cell.angle_gamma   90.00
#
_symmetry.space_group_name_H-M   'P 1'
#
loop_
_entity.id
_entity.type
_entity.pdbx_description
1 polymer ?
#
loop_
_entity_poly.entity_id
_entity_poly.type
_entity_poly.pdbx_seq_one_letter_code
_entity_poly.pdbx_strand_id
1 'polypeptide(L)' 'MNIIYFHFIDGYGINANIGTDWDFFRSFDELVKECVFHFHENFVLAPTTATSGDFIGYREVCGE' A
#
# COMPACT_ATOMS: atom_id res chain seq x y z
N MET A 1 5.63 -2.78 12.76
CA MET A 1 5.14 -3.27 11.47
C MET A 1 3.73 -2.77 11.28
N ASN A 2 3.56 -1.79 10.39
CA ASN A 2 2.28 -1.14 10.10
C ASN A 2 1.63 -1.83 8.89
N ILE A 3 0.38 -2.27 9.03
CA ILE A 3 -0.37 -2.85 7.92
C ILE A 3 -1.19 -1.73 7.29
N ILE A 4 -0.88 -1.40 6.05
CA ILE A 4 -1.54 -0.35 5.28
C ILE A 4 -2.51 -1.01 4.33
N TYR A 5 -3.80 -0.82 4.60
CA TYR A 5 -4.85 -1.36 3.75
C TYR A 5 -5.04 -0.45 2.54
N PHE A 6 -5.13 -1.04 1.35
CA PHE A 6 -5.38 -0.28 0.14
C PHE A 6 -6.48 -0.90 -0.72
N HIS A 7 -7.11 -0.08 -1.55
CA HIS A 7 -8.12 -0.47 -2.52
C HIS A 7 -7.67 0.04 -3.89
N PHE A 8 -7.32 -0.89 -4.77
CA PHE A 8 -6.94 -0.55 -6.15
C PHE A 8 -8.21 -0.33 -6.99
N ILE A 9 -8.29 0.82 -7.63
CA ILE A 9 -9.38 1.23 -8.52
C ILE A 9 -8.83 1.22 -9.94
N ASP A 10 -9.20 0.20 -10.71
CA ASP A 10 -8.71 0.00 -12.08
C ASP A 10 -8.96 1.25 -12.95
N GLY A 11 -7.90 1.76 -13.57
CA GLY A 11 -7.96 2.97 -14.41
C GLY A 11 -8.03 4.30 -13.66
N TYR A 12 -8.04 4.30 -12.32
CA TYR A 12 -8.14 5.54 -11.52
C TYR A 12 -6.98 5.74 -10.56
N GLY A 13 -6.66 4.76 -9.71
CA GLY A 13 -5.64 4.92 -8.68
C GLY A 13 -5.85 3.99 -7.50
N ILE A 14 -5.35 4.40 -6.34
CA ILE A 14 -5.32 3.60 -5.12
C ILE A 14 -5.83 4.43 -3.97
N ASN A 15 -6.79 3.91 -3.24
CA ASN A 15 -7.21 4.49 -1.96
C ASN A 15 -6.55 3.70 -0.84
N ALA A 16 -5.77 4.32 0.03
CA ALA A 16 -5.04 3.63 1.10
C ALA A 16 -5.24 4.29 2.46
N ASN A 17 -5.30 3.48 3.51
CA ASN A 17 -5.41 3.95 4.88
C ASN A 17 -4.00 4.13 5.48
N ILE A 18 -3.48 5.36 5.43
CA ILE A 18 -2.19 5.72 6.03
C ILE A 18 -2.48 6.40 7.37
N GLY A 19 -2.36 5.66 8.46
CA GLY A 19 -2.58 6.21 9.81
C GLY A 19 -4.06 6.22 10.21
N THR A 20 -4.68 7.39 10.26
CA THR A 20 -6.09 7.56 10.70
C THR A 20 -7.08 7.74 9.55
N ASP A 21 -6.62 8.16 8.38
CA ASP A 21 -7.48 8.57 7.26
C ASP A 21 -7.19 7.79 5.98
N TRP A 22 -8.16 7.82 5.07
CA TRP A 22 -8.06 7.23 3.74
C TRP A 22 -7.62 8.30 2.74
N ASP A 23 -6.46 8.09 2.15
CA ASP A 23 -5.85 8.98 1.17
C ASP A 23 -5.83 8.35 -0.22
N PHE A 24 -6.02 9.19 -1.24
CA PHE A 24 -6.01 8.78 -2.63
C PHE A 24 -4.63 9.04 -3.27
N PHE A 25 -4.10 8.00 -3.91
CA PHE A 25 -2.84 7.97 -4.62
C PHE A 25 -3.07 7.65 -6.09
N ARG A 26 -2.34 8.30 -7.00
CA ARG A 26 -2.50 8.06 -8.44
C ARG A 26 -1.81 6.77 -8.89
N SER A 27 -0.79 6.33 -8.17
CA SER A 27 -0.03 5.11 -8.46
C SER A 27 0.50 4.45 -7.19
N PHE A 28 0.97 3.21 -7.33
CA PHE A 28 1.62 2.49 -6.23
C PHE A 28 2.91 3.19 -5.78
N ASP A 29 3.66 3.81 -6.70
CA ASP A 29 4.87 4.56 -6.35
C ASP A 29 4.60 5.73 -5.40
N GLU A 30 3.48 6.45 -5.58
CA GLU A 30 3.09 7.54 -4.67
C GLU A 30 2.73 6.98 -3.29
N LEU A 31 1.95 5.90 -3.24
CA LEU A 31 1.62 5.21 -1.99
C LEU A 31 2.87 4.72 -1.25
N VAL A 32 3.78 4.05 -1.96
CA VAL A 32 5.03 3.53 -1.37
C VAL A 32 5.89 4.67 -0.83
N LYS A 33 6.02 5.78 -1.55
CA LYS A 33 6.77 6.96 -1.07
C LYS A 33 6.21 7.53 0.22
N GLU A 34 4.89 7.67 0.31
CA GLU A 34 4.26 8.14 1.56
C GLU A 34 4.43 7.12 2.70
N CYS A 35 4.27 5.82 2.43
CA CYS A 35 4.51 4.79 3.44
C CYS A 35 5.97 4.80 3.93
N VAL A 36 6.94 4.99 3.05
CA VAL A 36 8.36 5.12 3.41
C VAL A 36 8.61 6.40 4.21
N PHE A 37 7.97 7.51 3.85
CA PHE A 37 8.08 8.76 4.60
C PHE A 37 7.54 8.65 6.03
N HIS A 38 6.41 7.98 6.22
CA HIS A 38 5.74 7.85 7.52
C HIS A 38 6.28 6.70 8.39
N PHE A 39 6.63 5.57 7.78
CA PHE A 39 6.93 4.32 8.49
C PHE A 39 8.30 3.74 8.17
N HIS A 40 9.11 4.41 7.36
CA HIS A 40 10.38 3.90 6.82
C HIS A 40 10.16 2.53 6.15
N GLU A 41 10.91 1.51 6.53
CA GLU A 41 10.79 0.15 5.97
C GLU A 41 9.85 -0.75 6.80
N ASN A 42 9.17 -0.20 7.81
CA ASN A 42 8.39 -0.95 8.79
C ASN A 42 6.89 -1.00 8.44
N PHE A 43 6.56 -1.26 7.18
CA PHE A 43 5.17 -1.38 6.71
C PHE A 43 4.95 -2.54 5.74
N VAL A 44 3.69 -2.94 5.61
CA VAL A 44 3.20 -3.96 4.67
C VAL A 44 1.95 -3.44 4.00
N LEU A 45 1.89 -3.48 2.68
CA LEU A 45 0.69 -3.14 1.91
C LEU A 45 -0.23 -4.36 1.81
N ALA A 46 -1.50 -4.20 2.17
CA ALA A 46 -2.51 -5.25 2.14
C ALA A 46 -3.74 -4.80 1.32
N PRO A 47 -4.09 -5.50 0.23
CA PRO A 47 -5.30 -5.18 -0.53
C PRO A 47 -6.56 -5.50 0.29
N THR A 48 -7.53 -4.59 0.31
CA THR A 48 -8.85 -4.77 0.93
C THR A 48 -9.76 -5.74 0.18
N THR A 49 -9.48 -5.96 -1.11
CA THR A 49 -10.24 -6.84 -1.99
C THR A 49 -9.74 -8.28 -1.97
N ALA A 50 -8.58 -8.55 -1.36
CA ALA A 50 -8.10 -9.92 -1.20
C ALA A 50 -9.03 -10.65 -0.23
N THR A 51 -9.84 -11.55 -0.79
CA THR A 51 -10.56 -12.54 0.00
C THR A 51 -9.51 -13.38 0.72
N SER A 52 -9.73 -13.66 2.00
CA SER A 52 -8.79 -14.37 2.90
C SER A 52 -8.24 -15.64 2.24
N GLY A 53 -7.04 -15.58 1.65
CA GLY A 53 -6.46 -16.69 0.89
C GLY A 53 -5.35 -16.28 -0.07
N ASP A 54 -5.52 -15.18 -0.81
CA ASP A 54 -4.53 -14.70 -1.80
C ASP A 54 -3.87 -13.41 -1.33
N PHE A 55 -2.83 -13.55 -0.51
CA PHE A 55 -1.98 -12.44 -0.10
C PHE A 55 -1.01 -12.09 -1.23
N ILE A 56 -1.36 -11.12 -2.07
CA ILE A 56 -0.40 -10.49 -3.00
C ILE A 56 0.30 -9.35 -2.24
N GLY A 57 1.31 -9.71 -1.45
CA GLY A 57 2.20 -8.74 -0.81
C GLY A 57 3.19 -8.19 -1.84
N TYR A 58 3.15 -6.89 -2.10
CA TYR A 58 4.16 -6.23 -2.90
C TYR A 58 5.38 -5.92 -2.00
N ARG A 59 6.51 -6.56 -2.29
CA ARG A 59 7.81 -6.22 -1.69
C ARG A 59 8.71 -5.75 -2.82
N GLU A 60 9.02 -4.45 -2.85
CA GLU A 60 10.09 -3.96 -3.70
C GLU A 60 11.41 -4.56 -3.21
N VAL A 61 12.01 -5.38 -4.06
CA VAL A 61 13.36 -5.91 -3.83
C VAL A 61 14.30 -4.90 -4.46
N CYS A 62 14.97 -4.09 -3.65
CA CYS A 62 16.15 -3.36 -4.13
C CYS A 62 17.19 -4.41 -4.54
N GLY A 63 17.39 -4.57 -5.84
CA GLY A 63 18.50 -5.34 -6.39
C GLY A 63 19.83 -4.69 -5.99
N GLU A 64 20.76 -5.54 -5.57
CA GLU A 64 22.15 -5.22 -5.22
C GLU A 64 22.94 -4.62 -6.39
#